data_AF-A0A1Z7M5I4-F1
#
_entry.id   AF-A0A1Z7M5I4-F1
#
_cell.length_a   1.000
_cell.length_b   1.000
_cell.length_c   1.000
_cell.angle_alpha   90.00
_cell.angle_beta   90.00
_cell.angle_gamma   90.00
#
_symmetry.space_group_name_H-M   'P 1'
#
loop_
_entity.id
_entity.type
_entity.pdbx_description
1 polymer ?
#
loop_
_entity_poly.entity_id
_entity_poly.type
_entity_poly.pdbx_seq_one_letter_code
_entity_poly.pdbx_strand_id
1 'polypeptide(L)' 'MEKFIVKKLGDSTETVTVRLDSILLSEYDDLAKQTNRSRNELMVMALQFALDNLVIE' A
#
# COMPACT_ATOMS: atom_id res chain seq x y z
N MET A 1 -0.96 40.04 13.64
CA MET A 1 -0.66 39.51 12.30
C MET A 1 -0.91 38.02 12.34
N GLU A 2 -1.88 37.53 11.57
CA GLU A 2 -2.13 36.09 11.45
C GLU A 2 -1.00 35.45 10.63
N LYS A 3 -0.53 34.29 11.11
CA LYS A 3 0.54 33.55 10.44
C LYS A 3 -0.07 32.72 9.32
N PHE A 4 0.46 32.87 8.11
CA PHE A 4 0.17 31.98 6.99
C PHE A 4 0.96 30.67 7.18
N ILE A 5 0.27 29.62 7.66
CA ILE A 5 0.88 28.31 7.87
C ILE A 5 0.79 27.52 6.57
N VAL A 6 1.93 27.40 5.87
CA VAL A 6 2.07 26.49 4.73
C VAL A 6 2.33 25.09 5.27
N LYS A 7 1.34 24.20 5.19
CA LYS A 7 1.56 22.76 5.41
C LYS A 7 2.35 22.21 4.22
N LYS A 8 3.46 21.52 4.50
CA LYS A 8 4.13 20.71 3.46
C LYS A 8 3.09 19.73 2.89
N LEU A 9 3.06 19.60 1.56
CA LEU A 9 2.29 18.56 0.89
C LEU A 9 2.80 17.22 1.46
N GLY A 10 1.97 16.61 2.29
CA GLY A 10 2.34 15.45 3.09
C GLY A 10 2.24 14.20 2.24
N ASP A 11 3.26 13.92 1.44
CA ASP A 11 3.53 12.56 0.97
C ASP A 11 4.14 11.75 2.13
N SER A 12 3.45 11.72 3.28
CA SER A 12 3.89 10.94 4.43
C SER A 12 3.53 9.48 4.17
N THR A 13 4.45 8.76 3.55
CA THR A 13 4.43 7.30 3.58
C THR A 13 4.96 6.85 4.94
N GLU A 14 4.24 5.93 5.58
CA GLU A 14 4.65 5.31 6.83
C GLU A 14 5.08 3.88 6.54
N THR A 15 6.20 3.44 7.12
CA THR A 15 6.66 2.06 6.99
C THR A 15 5.90 1.18 7.97
N VAL A 16 5.20 0.17 7.46
CA VAL A 16 4.50 -0.82 8.28
C VAL A 16 5.12 -2.20 8.05
N THR A 17 5.38 -2.92 9.13
CA THR A 17 5.85 -4.31 9.07
C THR A 17 4.68 -5.25 9.34
N VAL A 18 4.36 -6.11 8.36
CA VAL A 18 3.30 -7.14 8.49
C VAL A 18 3.90 -8.53 8.32
N ARG A 19 3.32 -9.53 9.00
CA ARG A 19 3.63 -10.94 8.78
C ARG A 19 2.61 -11.52 7.82
N LEU A 20 3.09 -12.16 6.75
CA LEU A 20 2.27 -12.81 5.73
C LEU A 20 2.61 -14.30 5.67
N ASP A 21 1.64 -15.11 5.24
CA ASP A 21 1.88 -16.52 4.97
C ASP A 21 2.85 -16.69 3.80
N SER A 22 3.66 -17.76 3.84
CA SER A 22 4.67 -18.06 2.84
C SER A 22 4.09 -18.27 1.42
N ILE A 23 2.90 -18.84 1.32
CA ILE A 23 2.21 -19.08 0.05
C ILE A 23 1.84 -17.74 -0.59
N LEU A 24 1.25 -16.84 0.20
CA LEU A 24 0.85 -15.51 -0.25
C LEU A 24 2.07 -14.68 -0.72
N LEU A 25 3.19 -14.76 -0.01
CA LEU A 25 4.44 -14.12 -0.43
C LEU A 25 4.93 -14.64 -1.79
N SER A 26 4.85 -15.96 -2.01
CA SER A 26 5.24 -16.58 -3.29
C SER A 26 4.36 -16.10 -4.45
N GLU A 27 3.05 -15.96 -4.23
CA GLU A 27 2.13 -15.44 -5.26
C GLU A 27 2.48 -14.00 -5.65
N TYR A 28 2.79 -13.14 -4.67
CA TYR A 28 3.24 -11.77 -4.93
C TYR A 28 4.59 -11.73 -5.66
N ASP A 29 5.52 -12.65 -5.35
CA ASP A 29 6.79 -12.77 -6.07
C ASP A 29 6.59 -13.10 -7.56
N ASP A 30 5.67 -14.01 -7.87
CA ASP A 30 5.37 -14.38 -9.26
C ASP A 30 4.60 -13.30 -10.01
N LEU A 31 3.69 -12.59 -9.34
CA LEU A 31 3.01 -11.41 -9.88
C LEU A 31 4.00 -10.28 -10.17
N ALA A 32 4.95 -10.03 -9.29
CA ALA A 32 5.98 -9.01 -9.46
C ALA A 32 6.81 -9.26 -10.74
N LYS A 33 7.24 -10.52 -10.96
CA LYS A 33 7.97 -10.94 -12.17
C LYS A 33 7.15 -10.73 -13.45
N GLN A 34 5.85 -11.02 -13.41
CA GLN A 34 4.98 -10.93 -14.59
C GLN A 34 4.59 -9.49 -14.94
N THR A 35 4.44 -8.63 -13.94
CA THR A 35 3.88 -7.27 -14.11
C THR A 35 4.96 -6.18 -14.18
N ASN A 36 6.23 -6.52 -13.94
CA ASN A 36 7.33 -5.57 -13.79
C ASN A 36 7.04 -4.50 -12.72
N ARG A 37 6.40 -4.92 -11.61
CA ARG A 37 6.11 -4.10 -10.44
C ARG A 37 6.77 -4.70 -9.21
N SER A 38 7.06 -3.87 -8.21
CA SER A 38 7.50 -4.37 -6.92
C SER A 38 6.36 -5.06 -6.16
N ARG A 39 6.71 -6.02 -5.30
CA ARG A 39 5.75 -6.61 -4.35
C ARG A 39 5.02 -5.54 -3.53
N ASN A 40 5.75 -4.51 -3.08
CA ASN A 40 5.17 -3.44 -2.28
C ASN A 40 4.06 -2.71 -3.02
N GLU A 41 4.29 -2.35 -4.28
CA GLU A 41 3.25 -1.71 -5.11
C GLU A 41 2.04 -2.61 -5.26
N LEU A 42 2.24 -3.89 -5.55
CA LEU A 42 1.14 -4.85 -5.72
C LEU A 42 0.34 -5.03 -4.42
N MET A 43 1.02 -5.16 -3.28
CA MET A 43 0.37 -5.27 -1.97
C MET A 43 -0.42 -4.00 -1.62
N VAL A 44 0.15 -2.81 -1.87
CA VAL A 44 -0.56 -1.55 -1.62
C VAL A 44 -1.80 -1.41 -2.51
N MET A 45 -1.69 -1.76 -3.80
CA MET A 45 -2.84 -1.77 -4.72
C MET A 45 -3.92 -2.76 -4.25
N ALA A 46 -3.53 -3.95 -3.82
CA ALA A 46 -4.46 -4.95 -3.31
C ALA A 46 -5.14 -4.51 -2.01
N LEU A 47 -4.41 -3.88 -1.08
CA LEU A 47 -4.95 -3.33 0.16
C LEU A 47 -5.94 -2.19 -0.12
N GLN A 48 -5.61 -1.28 -1.04
CA GLN A 48 -6.50 -0.20 -1.43
C GLN A 48 -7.79 -0.76 -2.06
N PHE A 49 -7.66 -1.72 -2.99
CA PHE A 49 -8.80 -2.38 -3.59
C PHE A 49 -9.68 -3.07 -2.53
N ALA A 50 -9.08 -3.77 -1.57
CA ALA A 50 -9.82 -4.43 -0.50
C ALA A 50 -10.61 -3.42 0.35
N LEU A 51 -10.03 -2.26 0.67
CA LEU A 51 -10.71 -1.19 1.40
C LEU A 51 -11.86 -0.58 0.60
N ASP A 52 -11.64 -0.31 -0.69
CA ASP A 52 -12.65 0.29 -1.57
C ASP A 52 -13.89 -0.60 -1.76
N ASN A 53 -13.72 -1.91 -1.58
CA ASN A 53 -14.78 -2.91 -1.74
C ASN A 53 -15.28 -3.48 -0.40
N LEU A 54 -14.78 -2.98 0.74
CA LEU A 54 -15.22 -3.42 2.06
C LEU A 54 -16.58 -2.79 2.38
N VAL A 55 -17.60 -3.63 2.57
CA VAL A 55 -18.92 -3.20 3.03
C VAL A 55 -19.06 -3.54 4.50
N ILE A 56 -19.43 -2.53 5.30
CA ILE A 56 -19.77 -2.70 6.72
C ILE A 56 -21.28 -2.81 6.80
N GLU A 57 -21.78 -3.90 7.38
CA GLU A 57 -23.19 -4.08 7.76
C GLU A 57 -23.42 -3.80 9.24
#